data_AF-A0A9P9YW24-F1
#
_entry.id   AF-A0A9P9YW24-F1
#
_cell.length_a   1.000
_cell.length_b   1.000
_cell.length_c   1.000
_cell.angle_alpha   90.00
_cell.angle_beta   90.00
_cell.angle_gamma   90.00
#
_symmetry.space_group_name_H-M   'P 1'
#
loop_
_entity.id
_entity.type
_entity.pdbx_description
1 polymer ?
#
loop_
_entity_poly.entity_id
_entity_poly.type
_entity_poly.pdbx_seq_one_letter_code
_entity_poly.pdbx_strand_id
1 'polypeptide(L)'
;MRQITQQFNSVFNKWLISDCRNALVFFVLPGWKDSILSIPKKWLSTAESVDEFGFPDTLPKVPVPSLDETMADYIRALEPITTPAQLERTKELIRQFTAPQGIGPRLHQYLLDKREAEDNWAC
;
A
#
# COMPACT_ATOMS: atom_id res chain seq x y z
N MET A 1 24.20 -18.46 -7.68
CA MET A 1 23.03 -17.64 -7.28
C MET A 1 22.59 -17.88 -5.83
N ARG A 2 23.51 -18.11 -4.86
CA ARG A 2 23.19 -18.23 -3.42
C ARG A 2 24.30 -17.69 -2.49
N GLN A 3 25.14 -16.78 -2.98
CA GLN A 3 26.22 -16.18 -2.18
C GLN A 3 26.08 -14.66 -2.01
N ILE A 4 25.35 -13.97 -2.89
CA ILE A 4 25.11 -12.52 -2.78
C ILE A 4 24.04 -12.20 -1.72
N THR A 5 23.10 -13.11 -1.48
CA THR A 5 22.01 -12.94 -0.51
C THR A 5 22.45 -13.05 0.96
N GLN A 6 23.64 -13.63 1.23
CA GLN A 6 24.21 -13.73 2.58
C GLN A 6 24.95 -12.45 2.98
N GLN A 7 25.55 -11.73 2.03
CA GLN A 7 26.31 -10.50 2.31
C GLN A 7 25.41 -9.31 2.68
N PHE A 8 24.22 -9.21 2.06
CA PHE A 8 23.28 -8.11 2.31
C PHE A 8 22.64 -8.16 3.70
N ASN A 9 22.33 -9.36 4.22
CA ASN A 9 21.72 -9.52 5.53
C ASN A 9 22.69 -9.25 6.70
N SER A 10 24.01 -9.32 6.50
CA SER A 10 24.99 -9.04 7.55
C SER A 10 25.28 -7.55 7.75
N VAL A 11 25.04 -6.71 6.75
CA VAL A 11 25.29 -5.25 6.82
C VAL A 11 24.07 -4.51 7.35
N PHE A 12 22.86 -4.96 6.98
CA PHE A 12 21.61 -4.36 7.44
C PHE A 12 21.36 -4.59 8.95
N ASN A 13 21.72 -5.77 9.46
CA ASN A 13 21.51 -6.11 10.88
C ASN A 13 22.50 -5.43 11.85
N LYS A 14 23.51 -4.72 11.34
CA LYS A 14 24.47 -3.95 12.15
C LYS A 14 24.09 -2.47 12.33
N TRP A 15 23.07 -1.98 11.64
CA TRP A 15 22.66 -0.57 11.71
C TRP A 15 21.37 -0.34 12.52
N LEU A 16 20.76 -1.40 13.06
CA LEU A 16 19.48 -1.32 13.78
C LEU A 16 19.61 -1.48 15.31
N ILE A 17 20.82 -1.54 15.85
CA ILE A 17 21.08 -1.65 17.30
C ILE A 17 22.33 -0.83 17.65
N SER A 18 22.24 0.50 17.69
CA SER A 18 23.02 1.33 18.64
C SER A 18 22.49 2.76 18.67
N ASP A 19 21.98 3.12 19.84
CA ASP A 19 21.96 4.47 20.42
C ASP A 19 20.93 5.51 19.94
N CYS A 20 19.69 5.25 20.36
CA CYS A 20 18.86 6.30 20.94
C CYS A 20 19.40 6.69 22.34
N ARG A 21 20.28 7.70 22.44
CA ARG A 21 20.40 8.57 23.63
C ARG A 21 21.40 9.71 23.41
N ASN A 22 20.86 10.93 23.39
CA ASN A 22 21.45 12.12 23.98
C ASN A 22 22.71 12.73 23.31
N ALA A 23 22.49 13.70 22.42
CA ALA A 23 23.30 14.91 22.35
C ALA A 23 22.61 15.97 21.50
N LEU A 24 21.87 16.88 22.16
CA LEU A 24 21.76 18.26 21.69
C LEU A 24 23.17 18.86 21.69
N VAL A 25 23.91 18.62 20.62
CA VAL A 25 25.10 19.41 20.29
C VAL A 25 24.95 19.74 18.81
N PHE A 26 24.58 20.99 18.56
CA PHE A 26 24.73 21.63 17.26
C PHE A 26 26.22 21.58 16.88
N PHE A 27 26.65 20.47 16.30
CA PHE A 27 27.84 20.46 15.47
C PHE A 27 27.46 21.14 14.16
N VAL A 28 27.75 22.45 14.10
CA VAL A 28 27.93 23.17 12.85
C VAL A 28 29.07 22.46 12.11
N LEU A 29 28.73 21.49 11.25
CA LEU A 29 29.66 20.93 10.29
C LEU A 29 29.90 21.99 9.20
N PRO A 30 31.12 22.55 9.07
CA PRO A 30 31.46 23.34 7.90
C PRO A 30 31.59 22.34 6.74
N GLY A 31 30.62 22.33 5.84
CA GLY A 31 30.71 21.50 4.63
C GLY A 31 29.44 20.75 4.23
N TRP A 32 28.37 20.80 5.02
CA TRP A 32 27.08 20.23 4.59
C TRP A 32 26.47 20.98 3.40
N LYS A 33 26.75 22.29 3.27
CA LYS A 33 26.36 23.13 2.13
C LYS A 33 27.19 22.86 0.86
N ASP A 34 28.45 22.47 1.02
CA ASP A 34 29.38 22.23 -0.11
C ASP A 34 29.24 20.82 -0.70
N SER A 35 28.58 19.91 0.04
CA SER A 35 28.35 18.52 -0.37
C SER A 35 26.97 18.28 -0.99
N ILE A 36 25.94 19.06 -0.66
CA ILE A 36 24.60 18.87 -1.26
C ILE A 36 24.56 19.33 -2.72
N LEU A 37 25.34 20.34 -3.09
CA LEU A 37 25.34 20.93 -4.44
C LEU A 37 26.32 20.25 -5.42
N SER A 38 27.22 19.40 -4.91
CA SER A 38 28.21 18.66 -5.72
C SER A 38 27.75 17.25 -6.09
N ILE A 39 26.66 16.78 -5.50
CA ILE A 39 26.01 15.53 -5.93
C ILE A 39 25.52 15.75 -7.36
N PRO A 40 25.94 14.89 -8.33
CA PRO A 40 25.51 15.04 -9.71
C PRO A 40 23.98 15.03 -9.77
N LYS A 41 23.39 16.03 -10.43
CA LYS A 41 21.92 16.25 -10.49
C LYS A 41 21.13 15.00 -10.86
N LYS A 42 21.74 14.06 -11.59
CA LYS A 42 21.18 12.72 -11.91
C LYS A 42 20.84 11.85 -10.68
N TRP A 43 21.43 12.13 -9.51
CA TRP A 43 21.13 11.45 -8.24
C TRP A 43 20.09 12.19 -7.40
N LEU A 44 19.82 13.47 -7.70
CA LEU A 44 18.70 14.22 -7.11
C LEU A 44 17.43 14.14 -7.95
N SER A 45 17.55 13.97 -9.28
CA SER A 45 16.43 13.80 -10.20
C SER A 45 15.96 12.34 -10.24
N THR A 46 15.43 11.88 -9.12
CA THR A 46 14.34 10.89 -9.10
C THR A 46 13.03 11.62 -8.74
N ALA A 47 12.87 12.85 -9.21
CA ALA A 47 11.54 13.44 -9.26
C ALA A 47 10.86 12.81 -10.49
N GLU A 48 9.80 12.04 -10.25
CA GLU A 48 8.85 11.69 -11.31
C GLU A 48 8.47 12.95 -12.08
N SER A 49 8.28 12.85 -13.39
CA SER A 49 7.76 13.96 -14.15
C SER A 49 6.39 14.33 -13.60
N VAL A 50 6.21 15.62 -13.37
CA VAL A 50 4.98 16.19 -12.82
C VAL A 50 4.32 17.07 -13.86
N ASP A 51 3.01 17.10 -13.84
CA ASP A 51 2.21 17.97 -14.69
C ASP A 51 2.35 19.46 -14.30
N GLU A 52 1.66 20.34 -15.02
CA GLU A 52 1.65 21.79 -14.75
C GLU A 52 1.19 22.14 -13.32
N PHE A 53 0.47 21.24 -12.66
CA PHE A 53 -0.06 21.39 -11.31
C PHE A 53 0.81 20.71 -10.23
N GLY A 54 1.89 20.04 -10.62
CA GLY A 54 2.80 19.35 -9.71
C GLY A 54 2.33 17.95 -9.30
N PHE A 55 1.34 17.36 -9.97
CA PHE A 55 0.94 15.97 -9.77
C PHE A 55 1.81 15.04 -10.60
N PRO A 56 2.11 13.82 -10.10
CA PRO A 56 2.86 12.84 -10.88
C PRO A 56 2.09 12.50 -12.17
N ASP A 57 2.82 12.38 -13.29
CA ASP A 57 2.24 12.03 -14.60
C ASP A 57 1.52 10.67 -14.59
N THR A 58 1.84 9.78 -13.63
CA THR A 58 1.20 8.48 -13.47
C THR A 58 0.68 8.34 -12.04
N LEU A 59 -0.64 8.30 -11.90
CA LEU A 59 -1.29 8.03 -10.61
C LEU A 59 -1.41 6.52 -10.38
N PRO A 60 -1.28 6.05 -9.13
CA PRO A 60 -1.51 4.65 -8.80
C PRO A 60 -2.98 4.28 -9.05
N LYS A 61 -3.20 3.10 -9.65
CA LYS A 61 -4.55 2.57 -9.90
C LYS A 61 -5.30 2.31 -8.59
N VAL A 62 -6.60 2.60 -8.59
CA VAL A 62 -7.50 2.31 -7.46
C VAL A 62 -7.43 0.80 -7.13
N PRO A 63 -7.12 0.40 -5.88
CA PRO A 63 -7.07 -1.00 -5.52
C PRO A 63 -8.48 -1.60 -5.47
N VAL A 64 -8.60 -2.88 -5.83
CA VAL A 64 -9.81 -3.67 -5.55
C VAL A 64 -9.57 -4.37 -4.21
N PRO A 65 -10.36 -4.08 -3.15
CA PRO A 65 -10.18 -4.70 -1.84
C PRO A 65 -10.53 -6.19 -1.89
N SER A 66 -10.03 -6.99 -0.94
CA SER A 66 -10.34 -8.42 -0.92
C SER A 66 -11.84 -8.65 -0.70
N LEU A 67 -12.37 -9.71 -1.32
CA LEU A 67 -13.78 -10.06 -1.19
C LEU A 67 -14.15 -10.33 0.27
N ASP A 68 -13.33 -11.10 0.99
CA ASP A 68 -13.60 -11.49 2.37
C ASP A 68 -13.59 -10.30 3.34
N GLU A 69 -12.60 -9.41 3.22
CA GLU A 69 -12.51 -8.18 4.02
C GLU A 69 -13.71 -7.26 3.76
N THR A 70 -14.07 -7.07 2.48
CA THR A 70 -15.23 -6.26 2.09
C THR A 70 -16.52 -6.81 2.70
N MET A 71 -16.71 -8.13 2.70
CA MET A 71 -17.89 -8.76 3.29
C MET A 71 -17.90 -8.66 4.82
N ALA A 72 -16.73 -8.76 5.48
CA ALA A 72 -16.62 -8.57 6.92
C ALA A 72 -16.96 -7.12 7.33
N ASP A 73 -16.46 -6.14 6.60
CA ASP A 73 -16.75 -4.72 6.83
C ASP A 73 -18.22 -4.39 6.55
N TYR A 74 -18.80 -5.02 5.53
CA TYR A 74 -20.23 -4.90 5.24
C TYR A 74 -21.10 -5.38 6.42
N ILE A 75 -20.75 -6.52 7.04
CA ILE A 75 -21.46 -7.00 8.25
C ILE A 75 -21.33 -6.00 9.39
N ARG A 76 -20.14 -5.45 9.64
CA ARG A 76 -19.90 -4.45 10.70
C ARG A 76 -20.71 -3.18 10.48
N ALA A 77 -20.84 -2.74 9.23
CA ALA A 77 -21.65 -1.57 8.88
C ALA A 77 -23.16 -1.79 9.09
N LEU A 78 -23.63 -3.04 8.92
CA LEU A 78 -25.05 -3.39 9.09
C LEU A 78 -25.46 -3.62 10.55
N GLU A 79 -24.53 -4.03 11.41
CA GLU A 79 -24.79 -4.36 12.81
C GLU A 79 -25.56 -3.26 13.60
N PRO A 80 -25.22 -1.96 13.51
CA PRO A 80 -25.95 -0.93 14.26
C PRO A 80 -27.31 -0.55 13.67
N ILE A 81 -27.60 -0.93 12.42
CA ILE A 81 -28.80 -0.46 11.68
C ILE A 81 -29.79 -1.58 11.36
N THR A 82 -29.50 -2.82 11.73
CA THR A 82 -30.36 -3.98 11.45
C THR A 82 -30.74 -4.72 12.73
N THR A 83 -31.89 -5.41 12.69
CA THR A 83 -32.28 -6.33 13.76
C THR A 83 -31.44 -7.61 13.73
N PRO A 84 -31.30 -8.35 14.84
CA PRO A 84 -30.52 -9.60 14.85
C PRO A 84 -30.98 -10.61 13.80
N ALA A 85 -32.29 -10.76 13.58
CA ALA A 85 -32.83 -11.68 12.58
C ALA A 85 -32.48 -11.27 11.13
N GLN A 86 -32.46 -9.97 10.84
CA GLN A 86 -32.03 -9.47 9.53
C GLN A 86 -30.53 -9.67 9.33
N LEU A 87 -29.72 -9.39 10.36
CA LEU A 87 -28.27 -9.55 10.30
C LEU A 87 -27.88 -11.02 10.04
N GLU A 88 -28.49 -11.97 10.75
CA GLU A 88 -28.25 -13.41 10.54
C GLU A 88 -28.64 -13.87 9.13
N ARG A 89 -29.79 -13.39 8.61
CA ARG A 89 -30.17 -13.65 7.22
C ARG A 89 -29.12 -13.12 6.24
N THR A 90 -28.60 -11.93 6.48
CA THR A 90 -27.56 -11.33 5.62
C THR A 90 -26.26 -12.12 5.68
N LYS A 91 -25.83 -12.58 6.86
CA LYS A 91 -24.64 -13.43 7.00
C LYS A 91 -24.76 -14.72 6.19
N GLU A 92 -25.92 -15.35 6.17
CA GLU A 92 -26.16 -16.54 5.36
C GLU A 92 -26.10 -16.24 3.86
N LEU A 93 -26.66 -15.11 3.41
CA LEU A 93 -26.54 -14.67 2.02
C LEU A 93 -25.08 -14.40 1.62
N ILE A 94 -24.31 -13.76 2.51
CA ILE A 94 -22.88 -13.52 2.30
C ILE A 94 -22.14 -14.85 2.18
N ARG A 95 -22.42 -15.83 3.05
CA ARG A 95 -21.82 -17.17 2.98
C ARG A 95 -22.08 -17.85 1.64
N GLN A 96 -23.28 -17.72 1.09
CA GLN A 96 -23.62 -18.25 -0.23
C GLN A 96 -22.95 -17.47 -1.36
N PHE A 97 -22.84 -16.15 -1.21
CA PHE A 97 -22.19 -15.27 -2.18
C PHE A 97 -20.69 -15.55 -2.29
N THR A 98 -20.00 -15.73 -1.16
CA THR A 98 -18.54 -15.98 -1.09
C THR A 98 -18.14 -17.43 -1.20
N ALA A 99 -19.09 -18.37 -1.24
CA ALA A 99 -18.79 -19.79 -1.43
C ALA A 99 -17.92 -20.01 -2.69
N PRO A 100 -17.08 -21.07 -2.74
CA PRO A 100 -16.22 -21.34 -3.90
C PRO A 100 -16.99 -21.45 -5.23
N GLN A 101 -18.21 -21.99 -5.19
CA GLN A 101 -19.15 -22.09 -6.31
C GLN A 101 -20.17 -20.94 -6.36
N GLY A 102 -20.06 -19.96 -5.45
CA GLY A 102 -20.87 -18.77 -5.40
C GLY A 102 -20.50 -17.79 -6.53
N ILE A 103 -21.35 -16.79 -6.73
CA ILE A 103 -21.14 -15.77 -7.77
C ILE A 103 -20.08 -14.73 -7.37
N GLY A 104 -19.83 -14.53 -6.07
CA GLY A 104 -18.92 -13.53 -5.53
C GLY A 104 -17.49 -13.64 -6.07
N PRO A 105 -16.81 -14.81 -5.98
CA PRO A 105 -15.46 -14.97 -6.51
C PRO A 105 -15.35 -14.65 -8.01
N ARG A 106 -16.37 -15.02 -8.80
CA ARG A 106 -16.40 -14.73 -10.24
C ARG A 106 -16.53 -13.23 -10.52
N LEU A 107 -17.40 -12.53 -9.78
CA LEU A 107 -17.54 -11.07 -9.89
C LEU A 107 -16.28 -10.34 -9.40
N HIS A 108 -15.66 -10.84 -8.34
CA HIS A 108 -14.41 -10.28 -7.83
C HIS A 108 -13.28 -10.42 -8.86
N GLN A 109 -13.15 -11.59 -9.51
CA GLN A 109 -12.18 -11.77 -10.60
C GLN A 109 -12.44 -10.79 -11.76
N TYR A 110 -13.71 -10.61 -12.14
CA TYR A 110 -14.07 -9.61 -13.15
C TYR A 110 -13.62 -8.19 -12.76
N LEU A 111 -13.75 -7.79 -11.49
CA LEU A 111 -13.29 -6.49 -11.02
C LEU A 111 -11.75 -6.37 -11.04
N LEU A 112 -11.04 -7.45 -10.74
CA LEU A 112 -9.58 -7.49 -10.87
C LEU A 112 -9.16 -7.31 -12.34
N ASP A 113 -9.81 -8.02 -13.26
CA ASP A 113 -9.54 -7.89 -14.70
C ASP A 113 -9.86 -6.46 -15.19
N LYS A 114 -10.98 -5.88 -14.72
CA LYS A 114 -11.38 -4.50 -15.02
C LYS A 114 -10.35 -3.48 -14.51
N ARG A 115 -9.82 -3.66 -13.30
CA ARG A 115 -8.74 -2.83 -12.74
C ARG A 115 -7.49 -2.83 -13.61
N GLU A 116 -7.11 -3.98 -14.17
CA GLU A 116 -5.94 -4.05 -15.04
C GLU A 116 -6.20 -3.33 -16.39
N ALA A 117 -7.42 -3.41 -16.92
CA ALA A 117 -7.79 -2.80 -18.19
C ALA A 117 -8.01 -1.27 -18.15
N GLU A 118 -8.44 -0.72 -17.00
CA GLU A 118 -8.85 0.69 -16.88
C GLU A 118 -7.95 1.48 -15.92
N ASP A 119 -7.90 2.81 -16.08
CA ASP A 119 -7.19 3.70 -15.16
C ASP A 119 -7.94 3.84 -13.83
N ASN A 120 -9.28 3.83 -13.89
CA ASN A 120 -10.16 3.80 -12.73
C ASN A 120 -11.36 2.89 -13.00
N TRP A 121 -11.33 1.68 -12.40
CA TRP A 121 -12.37 0.67 -12.57
C TRP A 121 -13.72 1.03 -11.92
N ALA A 122 -13.77 2.04 -11.06
CA ALA A 122 -14.95 2.46 -10.30
C ALA A 122 -15.71 3.64 -10.94
N CYS A 123 -15.23 4.17 -12.08
CA CYS A 123 -15.86 5.26 -12.83
C CYS A 123 -16.83 4.77 -13.92
#